data_AF-A0A9D3YRZ4-F1
#
_entry.id   AF-A0A9D3YRZ4-F1
#
_cell.length_a   1.000
_cell.length_b   1.000
_cell.length_c   1.000
_cell.angle_alpha   90.00
_cell.angle_beta   90.00
_cell.angle_gamma   90.00
#
_symmetry.space_group_name_H-M   'P 1'
#
loop_
_entity.id
_entity.type
_entity.pdbx_description
1 polymer ?
#
loop_
_entity_poly.entity_id
_entity_poly.type
_entity_poly.pdbx_seq_one_letter_code
_entity_poly.pdbx_strand_id
1 'polypeptide(L)'
;MGNPTSDCVEFIKSLARQLQSPDAATKLFSTNEQVDEYNRTRIMEFPGQLYEFLSADTCERNFLSQMIIPKHLWLKFGAPVILMRNLSDKLVNGLKGEVSAITEEGPIVKFGEKSVPVPRMKCSGMFN
;
A
#
# COMPACT_ATOMS: atom_id res chain seq x y z
N MET A 1 -5.96 2.07 33.44
CA MET A 1 -6.17 1.54 32.08
C MET A 1 -4.85 0.93 31.62
N GLY A 2 -4.85 -0.30 31.09
CA GLY A 2 -3.62 -0.97 30.61
C GLY A 2 -3.21 -2.28 31.31
N ASN A 3 -4.00 -2.78 32.27
CA ASN A 3 -3.72 -4.07 32.92
C ASN A 3 -4.78 -5.10 32.49
N PRO A 4 -4.49 -5.96 31.50
CA PRO A 4 -5.42 -7.01 31.11
C PRO A 4 -5.53 -8.07 32.21
N THR A 5 -6.73 -8.65 32.39
CA THR A 5 -6.92 -9.82 33.26
C THR A 5 -6.31 -11.07 32.62
N SER A 6 -6.08 -12.11 33.43
CA SER A 6 -5.64 -13.43 32.95
C SER A 6 -6.51 -13.94 31.80
N ASP A 7 -7.82 -13.84 31.96
CA ASP A 7 -8.81 -14.36 31.01
C ASP A 7 -8.73 -13.61 29.68
N CYS A 8 -8.48 -12.30 29.70
CA CYS A 8 -8.24 -11.52 28.48
C CYS A 8 -6.96 -11.97 27.77
N VAL A 9 -5.88 -12.24 28.51
CA VAL A 9 -4.61 -12.70 27.94
C VAL A 9 -4.77 -14.08 27.31
N GLU A 10 -5.48 -15.01 27.98
CA GLU A 10 -5.77 -16.34 27.45
C GLU A 10 -6.63 -16.27 26.19
N PHE A 11 -7.65 -15.43 26.19
CA PHE A 11 -8.48 -15.20 25.01
C PHE A 11 -7.66 -14.69 23.82
N ILE A 12 -6.79 -13.67 24.00
CA ILE A 12 -5.94 -13.16 22.92
C ILE A 12 -5.00 -14.25 22.40
N LYS A 13 -4.40 -15.07 23.27
CA LYS A 13 -3.55 -16.19 22.86
C LYS A 13 -4.32 -17.22 22.01
N SER A 14 -5.60 -17.46 22.30
CA SER A 14 -6.45 -18.35 21.48
C SER A 14 -6.68 -17.83 20.04
N LEU A 15 -6.42 -16.55 19.78
CA LEU A 15 -6.51 -15.93 18.45
C LEU A 15 -5.30 -16.23 17.55
N ALA A 16 -4.23 -16.84 18.07
CA ALA A 16 -3.06 -17.24 17.29
C ALA A 16 -3.29 -18.43 16.34
N ARG A 17 -4.49 -19.02 16.35
CA ARG A 17 -4.89 -20.08 15.41
C ARG A 17 -4.83 -19.61 13.96
N GLN A 18 -4.62 -20.54 13.03
CA GLN A 18 -4.63 -20.25 11.59
C GLN A 18 -6.01 -19.75 11.14
N LEU A 19 -6.03 -18.71 10.31
CA LEU A 19 -7.25 -18.21 9.68
C LEU A 19 -7.68 -19.11 8.52
N GLN A 20 -8.99 -19.22 8.30
CA GLN A 20 -9.55 -19.97 7.17
C GLN A 20 -9.17 -19.36 5.81
N SER A 21 -9.01 -18.03 5.75
CA SER A 21 -8.63 -17.30 4.53
C SER A 21 -7.58 -16.24 4.84
N PRO A 22 -6.33 -16.63 5.10
CA PRO A 22 -5.28 -15.73 5.59
C PRO A 22 -4.88 -14.66 4.55
N ASP A 23 -5.14 -14.91 3.27
CA ASP A 23 -4.78 -14.00 2.17
C ASP A 23 -5.77 -12.85 1.98
N ALA A 24 -7.02 -13.04 2.40
CA ALA A 24 -8.06 -12.00 2.35
C ALA A 24 -8.00 -11.04 3.56
N ALA A 25 -7.27 -11.41 4.61
CA ALA A 25 -7.16 -10.62 5.83
C ALA A 25 -6.14 -9.48 5.68
N THR A 26 -6.48 -8.29 6.20
CA THR A 26 -5.49 -7.21 6.35
C THR A 26 -4.51 -7.60 7.46
N LYS A 27 -3.21 -7.60 7.15
CA LYS A 27 -2.16 -7.91 8.13
C LYS A 27 -1.58 -6.63 8.71
N LEU A 28 -1.43 -6.61 10.03
CA LEU A 28 -0.90 -5.47 10.78
C LEU A 28 0.46 -5.84 11.36
N PHE A 29 1.41 -4.92 11.24
CA PHE A 29 2.79 -5.05 11.72
C PHE A 29 3.17 -3.82 12.54
N SER A 30 4.24 -3.90 13.32
CA SER A 30 4.67 -2.79 14.18
C SER A 30 5.50 -1.75 13.43
N THR A 31 6.18 -2.13 12.33
CA THR A 31 7.02 -1.23 11.55
C THR A 31 6.67 -1.24 10.06
N ASN A 32 6.93 -0.13 9.37
CA ASN A 32 6.76 -0.03 7.92
C ASN A 32 7.69 -1.01 7.17
N GLU A 33 8.90 -1.26 7.69
CA GLU A 33 9.83 -2.22 7.10
C GLU A 33 9.23 -3.64 7.02
N GLN A 34 8.56 -4.09 8.09
CA GLN A 34 7.85 -5.38 8.09
C GLN A 34 6.67 -5.39 7.11
N VAL A 35 5.95 -4.27 7.00
CA VAL A 35 4.86 -4.12 6.02
C VAL A 35 5.41 -4.20 4.61
N ASP A 36 6.51 -3.51 4.32
CA ASP A 36 7.14 -3.43 3.00
C ASP A 36 7.70 -4.79 2.59
N GLU A 37 8.42 -5.48 3.48
CA GLU A 37 8.93 -6.83 3.22
C GLU A 37 7.79 -7.81 2.93
N TYR A 38 6.74 -7.81 3.76
CA TYR A 38 5.58 -8.67 3.58
C TYR A 38 4.86 -8.39 2.25
N ASN A 39 4.57 -7.12 1.95
CA ASN A 39 3.89 -6.72 0.72
C ASN A 39 4.74 -7.00 -0.52
N ARG A 40 6.07 -6.89 -0.42
CA ARG A 40 7.01 -7.18 -1.50
C ARG A 40 7.04 -8.65 -1.85
N THR A 41 7.09 -9.53 -0.84
CA THR A 41 6.95 -10.98 -1.06
C THR A 41 5.58 -11.29 -1.67
N ARG A 42 4.52 -10.69 -1.13
CA ARG A 42 3.15 -10.92 -1.62
C ARG A 42 2.94 -10.51 -3.07
N ILE A 43 3.47 -9.37 -3.50
CA ILE A 43 3.29 -8.93 -4.89
C ILE A 43 4.11 -9.81 -5.87
N MET A 44 5.25 -10.36 -5.44
CA MET A 44 5.99 -11.34 -6.24
C MET A 44 5.18 -12.62 -6.46
N GLU A 45 4.57 -13.15 -5.38
CA GLU A 45 3.72 -14.35 -5.37
C GLU A 45 2.39 -14.14 -6.12
N PHE A 46 1.89 -12.89 -6.17
CA PHE A 46 0.62 -12.56 -6.79
C PHE A 46 0.63 -12.92 -8.29
N PRO A 47 -0.43 -13.52 -8.86
CA PRO A 47 -0.43 -13.94 -10.26
C PRO A 47 -0.31 -12.76 -11.24
N GLY A 48 0.28 -13.03 -12.41
CA GLY A 48 0.37 -12.07 -13.51
C GLY A 48 1.72 -11.36 -13.64
N GLN A 49 1.79 -10.46 -14.62
CA GLN A 49 2.99 -9.71 -14.97
C GLN A 49 3.30 -8.63 -13.92
N LEU A 50 4.57 -8.60 -13.48
CA LEU A 50 5.09 -7.57 -12.59
C LEU A 50 5.42 -6.30 -13.38
N TYR A 51 4.90 -5.17 -12.93
CA TYR A 51 5.24 -3.84 -13.45
C TYR A 51 5.94 -3.03 -12.36
N GLU A 52 7.03 -2.38 -12.74
CA GLU A 52 7.82 -1.54 -11.83
C GLU A 52 7.71 -0.06 -12.20
N PHE A 53 7.38 0.75 -11.19
CA PHE A 53 7.35 2.20 -11.28
C PHE A 53 8.45 2.77 -10.37
N LEU A 54 9.45 3.38 -11.01
CA LEU A 54 10.51 4.11 -10.33
C LEU A 54 10.07 5.56 -10.06
N SER A 55 10.34 6.06 -8.85
CA SER A 55 10.17 7.48 -8.54
C SER A 55 11.21 8.33 -9.25
N ALA A 56 10.81 9.57 -9.59
CA ALA A 56 11.69 10.58 -10.17
C ALA A 56 12.03 11.61 -9.08
N ASP A 57 13.10 11.34 -8.33
CA ASP A 57 13.48 12.15 -7.18
C ASP A 57 14.44 13.27 -7.61
N THR A 58 14.02 14.53 -7.49
CA THR A 58 14.84 15.71 -7.84
C THR A 58 15.26 16.56 -6.64
N CYS A 59 14.85 16.17 -5.42
CA CYS A 59 15.06 16.94 -4.19
C CYS A 59 16.28 16.47 -3.39
N GLU A 60 16.68 17.25 -2.38
CA GLU A 60 17.79 16.87 -1.49
C GLU A 60 17.50 15.57 -0.72
N ARG A 61 18.56 14.76 -0.52
CA ARG A 61 18.47 13.43 0.09
C ARG A 61 17.84 13.41 1.49
N ASN A 62 17.99 14.49 2.26
CA ASN A 62 17.44 14.59 3.61
C ASN A 62 15.91 14.64 3.65
N PHE A 63 15.26 15.14 2.60
CA PHE A 63 13.81 15.10 2.48
C PHE A 63 13.32 13.75 1.95
N LEU A 64 14.12 13.12 1.07
CA LEU A 64 13.81 11.79 0.55
C LEU A 64 13.87 10.72 1.65
N SER A 65 14.77 10.85 2.63
CA SER A 65 14.83 9.91 3.76
C SER A 65 13.63 9.97 4.70
N GLN A 66 12.82 11.04 4.63
CA GLN A 66 11.59 11.19 5.39
C GLN A 66 10.34 10.73 4.62
N MET A 67 10.48 10.38 3.34
CA MET A 67 9.35 9.92 2.53
C MET A 67 8.92 8.52 2.95
N ILE A 68 7.62 8.36 3.14
CA ILE A 68 6.96 7.09 3.49
C ILE A 68 6.58 6.26 2.26
N ILE A 69 6.75 6.81 1.05
CA ILE A 69 6.40 6.15 -0.21
C ILE A 69 7.65 5.50 -0.78
N PRO A 70 7.59 4.23 -1.22
CA PRO A 70 8.76 3.53 -1.74
C PRO A 70 9.23 4.13 -3.06
N LYS A 71 10.56 4.13 -3.25
CA LYS A 71 11.21 4.49 -4.52
C LYS A 71 10.84 3.55 -5.67
N HIS A 72 10.67 2.27 -5.34
CA HIS A 72 10.27 1.22 -6.28
C HIS A 72 8.87 0.76 -5.92
N LEU A 73 7.89 1.09 -6.77
CA LEU A 73 6.53 0.61 -6.62
C LEU A 73 6.29 -0.54 -7.59
N TRP A 74 6.03 -1.72 -7.04
CA TRP A 74 5.71 -2.92 -7.81
C TRP A 74 4.22 -3.17 -7.80
N LEU A 75 3.65 -3.38 -8.98
CA LEU A 75 2.21 -3.62 -9.16
C LEU A 75 1.96 -4.79 -10.11
N LYS A 76 0.85 -5.48 -9.88
CA LYS A 76 0.26 -6.47 -10.79
C LYS A 76 -1.22 -6.15 -10.95
N PHE A 77 -1.80 -6.58 -12.07
CA PHE A 77 -3.24 -6.51 -12.27
C PHE A 77 -3.96 -7.28 -11.15
N GLY A 78 -5.04 -6.71 -10.59
CA GLY A 78 -5.81 -7.29 -9.49
C GLY A 78 -5.19 -7.10 -8.10
N ALA A 79 -4.01 -6.50 -8.00
CA ALA A 79 -3.37 -6.32 -6.70
C ALA A 79 -4.13 -5.28 -5.84
N PRO A 80 -4.36 -5.55 -4.54
CA PRO A 80 -4.95 -4.58 -3.63
C PRO A 80 -3.95 -3.46 -3.34
N VAL A 81 -4.45 -2.22 -3.33
CA VAL A 81 -3.64 -1.01 -3.08
C VAL A 81 -4.38 -0.07 -2.14
N ILE A 82 -3.62 0.84 -1.53
CA ILE A 82 -4.16 1.94 -0.73
C ILE A 82 -3.68 3.27 -1.31
N LEU A 83 -4.58 4.24 -1.39
CA LEU A 83 -4.24 5.58 -1.86
C LEU A 83 -3.49 6.33 -0.75
N MET A 84 -2.29 6.81 -1.04
CA MET A 84 -1.41 7.46 -0.05
C MET A 84 -1.50 9.00 -0.02
N ARG A 85 -2.41 9.59 -0.82
CA ARG A 85 -2.58 11.05 -0.92
C ARG A 85 -3.99 11.44 -1.34
N ASN A 86 -4.41 12.65 -1.01
CA ASN A 86 -5.68 13.19 -1.49
C ASN A 86 -5.56 13.63 -2.95
N LEU A 87 -6.42 13.08 -3.82
CA LEU A 87 -6.55 13.46 -5.23
C LEU A 87 -7.79 14.33 -5.49
N SER A 88 -8.84 14.17 -4.67
CA SER A 88 -10.09 14.96 -4.69
C SER A 88 -10.86 14.74 -3.39
N ASP A 89 -11.99 15.43 -3.21
CA ASP A 89 -12.87 15.26 -2.04
C ASP A 89 -13.37 13.82 -1.83
N LYS A 90 -13.38 13.00 -2.90
CA LYS A 90 -13.84 11.60 -2.86
C LYS A 90 -12.70 10.59 -2.89
N LEU A 91 -11.50 11.00 -3.29
CA LEU A 91 -10.31 10.15 -3.43
C LEU A 91 -9.29 10.62 -2.40
N VAL A 92 -9.48 10.14 -1.18
CA VAL A 92 -8.71 10.54 -0.02
C VAL A 92 -7.66 9.50 0.36
N ASN A 93 -6.63 9.95 1.06
CA ASN A 93 -5.63 9.09 1.66
C ASN A 93 -6.31 7.99 2.52
N GLY A 94 -5.82 6.76 2.42
CA GLY A 94 -6.37 5.58 3.08
C GLY A 94 -7.43 4.81 2.28
N LEU A 95 -7.89 5.34 1.13
CA LEU A 95 -8.89 4.65 0.32
C LEU A 95 -8.30 3.38 -0.30
N LYS A 96 -8.93 2.23 -0.06
CA LYS A 96 -8.55 0.93 -0.62
C LYS A 96 -9.08 0.78 -2.04
N GLY A 97 -8.27 0.21 -2.92
CA GLY A 97 -8.65 -0.08 -4.30
C GLY A 97 -7.96 -1.32 -4.84
N GLU A 98 -8.24 -1.63 -6.10
CA GLU A 98 -7.68 -2.75 -6.83
C GLU A 98 -7.13 -2.27 -8.17
N VAL A 99 -5.94 -2.74 -8.56
CA VAL A 99 -5.36 -2.39 -9.87
C VAL A 99 -6.19 -3.02 -10.99
N SER A 100 -6.89 -2.20 -11.76
CA SER A 100 -7.76 -2.64 -12.86
C SER A 100 -7.10 -2.62 -14.24
N ALA A 101 -6.03 -1.85 -14.42
CA ALA A 101 -5.20 -1.88 -15.62
C ALA A 101 -3.86 -1.19 -15.32
N ILE A 102 -2.84 -1.52 -16.12
CA ILE A 102 -1.53 -0.88 -16.07
C ILE A 102 -1.19 -0.41 -17.49
N THR A 103 -0.94 0.88 -17.63
CA THR A 103 -0.63 1.54 -18.91
C THR A 103 0.72 2.25 -18.82
N GLU A 104 1.24 2.74 -19.95
CA GLU A 104 2.48 3.52 -19.98
C GLU A 104 2.39 4.81 -19.14
N GLU A 105 1.21 5.42 -19.09
CA GLU A 105 0.96 6.66 -18.34
C GLU A 105 0.85 6.44 -16.81
N GLY A 106 0.50 5.21 -16.41
CA GLY A 106 0.33 4.85 -15.00
C GLY A 106 -0.69 3.73 -14.77
N PRO A 107 -0.88 3.34 -13.50
CA PRO A 107 -1.89 2.37 -13.12
C PRO A 107 -3.30 3.00 -13.11
N ILE A 108 -4.30 2.22 -13.48
CA ILE A 108 -5.71 2.55 -13.32
C ILE A 108 -6.24 1.72 -12.15
N VAL A 109 -6.69 2.39 -11.09
CA VAL A 109 -7.15 1.76 -9.86
C VAL A 109 -8.66 1.88 -9.74
N LYS A 110 -9.33 0.76 -9.46
CA LYS A 110 -10.74 0.71 -9.14
C LYS A 110 -10.95 0.98 -7.66
N PHE A 111 -11.62 2.09 -7.35
CA PHE A 111 -12.06 2.47 -6.03
C PHE A 111 -13.60 2.35 -5.97
N GLY A 112 -14.11 1.30 -5.34
CA GLY A 112 -15.54 0.97 -5.38
C GLY A 112 -15.99 0.69 -6.82
N GLU A 113 -16.96 1.45 -7.34
CA GLU A 113 -17.48 1.29 -8.70
C GLU A 113 -16.72 2.12 -9.75
N LYS A 114 -15.74 2.94 -9.34
CA LYS A 114 -15.05 3.88 -10.25
C LYS A 114 -13.62 3.47 -10.49
N SER A 115 -13.24 3.34 -11.76
CA SER A 115 -11.84 3.21 -12.18
C SER A 115 -11.26 4.60 -12.43
N VAL A 116 -10.11 4.87 -11.80
CA VAL A 116 -9.46 6.18 -11.85
C VAL A 116 -8.01 5.98 -12.32
N PRO A 117 -7.57 6.68 -13.38
CA PRO A 117 -6.15 6.72 -13.72
C PRO A 117 -5.39 7.46 -12.61
N VAL A 118 -4.36 6.83 -12.07
CA VAL A 118 -3.48 7.46 -11.08
C VAL A 118 -2.26 7.98 -11.83
N PRO A 119 -2.19 9.30 -12.10
CA PRO A 119 -1.17 9.85 -12.99
C PRO A 119 0.22 9.71 -12.38
N ARG A 120 1.21 9.37 -13.23
CA ARG A 120 2.62 9.66 -12.93
C ARG A 120 2.81 11.17 -12.82
N MET A 121 2.85 11.70 -11.61
CA MET A 121 3.24 13.10 -11.42
C MET A 121 4.75 13.23 -11.60
N LYS A 122 5.15 14.16 -12.48
CA LYS A 122 6.50 14.73 -12.47
C LYS A 122 6.53 15.75 -11.33
N CYS A 123 7.58 15.75 -10.52
CA CYS A 123 7.87 16.89 -9.65
C CYS A 123 8.19 18.09 -10.54
N SER A 124 7.17 18.85 -10.95
CA SER A 124 7.35 20.19 -11.49
C SER A 124 7.63 21.10 -10.30
N GLY A 125 8.88 21.54 -10.18
CA GLY A 125 9.34 22.39 -9.09
C GLY A 125 8.44 23.61 -8.91
N MET A 126 8.00 23.83 -7.67
CA MET A 126 7.53 25.11 -7.16
C MET A 126 7.92 25.14 -5.67
N PHE A 127 9.22 25.32 -5.44
CA PHE A 127 9.69 25.96 -4.23
C PHE A 127 10.11 27.37 -4.66
N ASN A 128 9.21 28.34 -4.48
CA ASN A 128 9.58 29.75 -4.38
C ASN A 128 9.79 30.09 -2.92
#